data_AF-M2P8V6-F1
#
_entry.id   AF-M2P8V6-F1
#
_cell.length_a   1.000
_cell.length_b   1.000
_cell.length_c   1.000
_cell.angle_alpha   90.00
_cell.angle_beta   90.00
_cell.angle_gamma   90.00
#
_symmetry.space_group_name_H-M   'P 1'
#
loop_
_entity.id
_entity.type
_entity.pdbx_description
1 polymer ?
#
loop_
_entity_poly.entity_id
_entity_poly.type
_entity_poly.pdbx_seq_one_letter_code
_entity_poly.pdbx_strand_id
1 'polypeptide(L)'
;MSGPNVQVVRGPQLSHMQPDHDLGYLENDAPSTYSSEFDDEVDLAHVVVEEPDDPVDSDYGSDDASEGSLDDTSDDSGADFEDDSDTIWVASTIRPVDLDYTIHKLLPQEEHDILDDFVVHLFTSAKGYWPSRLDVINDVKLASDILLLVVGSASPNIPLKPEWRILKNVAVLAEQDILRRLLGMSVLGKSFSKLRSLGFWYEGY
;
A
#
# COMPACT_ATOMS: atom_id res chain seq x y z
N MET A 1 23.77 45.54 -54.64
CA MET A 1 23.81 44.52 -53.58
C MET A 1 22.37 44.09 -53.32
N SER A 2 21.95 43.02 -53.99
CA SER A 2 20.57 42.50 -53.92
C SER A 2 20.41 41.62 -52.68
N GLY A 3 19.41 41.92 -51.85
CA GLY A 3 19.03 41.10 -50.70
C GLY A 3 18.17 39.89 -51.10
N PRO A 4 18.16 38.81 -50.31
CA PRO A 4 17.43 37.59 -50.62
C PRO A 4 15.92 37.75 -50.41
N ASN A 5 15.20 37.22 -51.39
CA ASN A 5 13.75 37.19 -51.52
C ASN A 5 13.21 35.96 -50.75
N VAL A 6 12.49 36.19 -49.64
CA VAL A 6 11.89 35.11 -48.83
C VAL A 6 10.47 34.87 -49.32
N GLN A 7 10.26 33.72 -49.96
CA GLN A 7 8.92 33.27 -50.38
C GLN A 7 8.19 32.65 -49.19
N VAL A 8 7.02 33.19 -48.88
CA VAL A 8 6.08 32.66 -47.89
C VAL A 8 5.24 31.56 -48.54
N VAL A 9 5.45 30.32 -48.13
CA VAL A 9 4.60 29.18 -48.53
C VAL A 9 3.39 29.14 -47.61
N ARG A 10 2.20 29.46 -48.15
CA ARG A 10 0.91 29.29 -47.47
C ARG A 10 0.47 27.83 -47.60
N GLY A 11 0.35 27.14 -46.47
CA GLY A 11 -0.24 25.80 -46.39
C GLY A 11 -1.76 25.80 -46.57
N PRO A 12 -2.37 24.63 -46.87
CA PRO A 12 -3.76 24.49 -47.25
C PRO A 12 -4.72 24.76 -46.07
N GLN A 13 -5.82 25.45 -46.37
CA GLN A 13 -6.91 25.70 -45.44
C GLN A 13 -7.70 24.42 -45.19
N LEU A 14 -7.81 24.03 -43.91
CA LEU A 14 -8.71 22.99 -43.45
C LEU A 14 -10.12 23.57 -43.38
N SER A 15 -10.95 23.13 -44.32
CA SER A 15 -12.37 23.42 -44.41
C SER A 15 -13.11 22.92 -43.18
N HIS A 16 -13.92 23.82 -42.62
CA HIS A 16 -14.97 23.57 -41.64
C HIS A 16 -15.82 22.36 -42.04
N MET A 17 -15.90 21.37 -41.16
CA MET A 17 -16.87 20.29 -41.24
C MET A 17 -17.62 20.27 -39.90
N GLN A 18 -18.78 20.92 -39.86
CA GLN A 18 -19.78 20.77 -38.80
C GLN A 18 -20.60 19.50 -39.11
N PRO A 19 -20.74 18.57 -38.16
CA PRO A 19 -21.85 17.65 -38.15
C PRO A 19 -22.96 18.21 -37.26
N ASP A 20 -24.02 18.72 -37.91
CA ASP A 20 -25.34 18.86 -37.30
C ASP A 20 -25.89 17.46 -37.04
N HIS A 21 -25.88 17.03 -35.78
CA HIS A 21 -26.70 15.91 -35.32
C HIS A 21 -27.51 16.34 -34.10
N ASP A 22 -28.65 16.93 -34.44
CA ASP A 22 -29.84 17.03 -33.64
C ASP A 22 -30.47 15.62 -33.53
N LEU A 23 -30.34 14.98 -32.37
CA LEU A 23 -31.07 13.77 -32.02
C LEU A 23 -31.53 13.85 -30.56
N GLY A 24 -32.77 14.32 -30.41
CA GLY A 24 -33.80 13.57 -29.70
C GLY A 24 -33.54 13.25 -28.23
N TYR A 25 -34.10 14.09 -27.37
CA TYR A 25 -34.49 13.76 -26.01
C TYR A 25 -35.18 12.39 -25.94
N LEU A 26 -34.61 11.48 -25.16
CA LEU A 26 -35.34 10.38 -24.53
C LEU A 26 -35.19 10.55 -23.03
N GLU A 27 -36.18 11.25 -22.46
CA GLU A 27 -36.58 11.08 -21.06
C GLU A 27 -36.86 9.59 -20.84
N ASN A 28 -36.06 8.94 -19.99
CA ASN A 28 -36.46 7.73 -19.31
C ASN A 28 -36.28 7.97 -17.82
N ASP A 29 -37.35 8.49 -17.23
CA ASP A 29 -37.67 8.32 -15.82
C ASP A 29 -37.80 6.83 -15.50
N ALA A 30 -36.91 6.33 -14.63
CA ALA A 30 -37.26 5.29 -13.67
C ALA A 30 -36.22 5.25 -12.53
N PRO A 31 -36.60 5.60 -11.29
CA PRO A 31 -35.78 5.36 -10.13
C PRO A 31 -35.87 3.86 -9.75
N SER A 32 -34.80 3.09 -9.95
CA SER A 32 -34.70 1.79 -9.30
C SER A 32 -34.21 1.99 -7.87
N THR A 33 -35.16 1.95 -6.93
CA THR A 33 -34.92 1.70 -5.51
C THR A 33 -34.15 0.40 -5.35
N TYR A 34 -32.84 0.50 -5.11
CA TYR A 34 -32.08 -0.59 -4.54
C TYR A 34 -32.29 -0.55 -3.02
N SER A 35 -33.31 -1.29 -2.56
CA SER A 35 -33.45 -1.66 -1.16
C SER A 35 -32.26 -2.54 -0.77
N SER A 36 -31.27 -1.94 -0.12
CA SER A 36 -30.21 -2.67 0.58
C SER A 36 -30.72 -3.02 1.99
N GLU A 37 -31.58 -4.03 2.07
CA GLU A 37 -31.84 -4.75 3.31
C GLU A 37 -30.67 -5.73 3.52
N PHE A 38 -29.65 -5.30 4.26
CA PHE A 38 -28.66 -6.17 4.89
C PHE A 38 -28.61 -5.79 6.37
N ASP A 39 -29.70 -6.13 7.08
CA ASP A 39 -29.67 -6.42 8.50
C ASP A 39 -29.17 -7.86 8.65
N ASP A 40 -27.85 -8.05 8.70
CA ASP A 40 -27.27 -9.26 9.29
C ASP A 40 -26.69 -8.86 10.65
N GLU A 41 -27.53 -8.99 11.67
CA GLU A 41 -27.13 -9.20 13.06
C GLU A 41 -26.19 -10.40 13.10
N VAL A 42 -24.87 -10.16 13.15
CA VAL A 42 -23.93 -11.19 13.57
C VAL A 42 -24.00 -11.31 15.08
N ASP A 43 -24.81 -12.27 15.51
CA ASP A 43 -24.91 -12.79 16.87
C ASP A 43 -23.50 -13.22 17.34
N LEU A 44 -22.88 -12.38 18.17
CA LEU A 44 -21.56 -12.62 18.78
C LEU A 44 -21.72 -13.69 19.85
N ALA A 45 -21.77 -14.94 19.42
CA ALA A 45 -21.76 -16.10 20.30
C ALA A 45 -20.47 -16.09 21.14
N HIS A 46 -20.72 -15.94 22.44
CA HIS A 46 -19.85 -16.10 23.59
C HIS A 46 -18.83 -17.24 23.42
N VAL A 47 -17.57 -16.90 23.07
CA VAL A 47 -16.45 -17.83 23.15
C VAL A 47 -15.97 -17.86 24.59
N VAL A 48 -16.37 -18.89 25.32
CA VAL A 48 -15.77 -19.27 26.60
C VAL A 48 -14.36 -19.78 26.30
N VAL A 49 -13.37 -18.96 26.63
CA VAL A 49 -11.96 -19.37 26.66
C VAL A 49 -11.77 -20.13 27.97
N GLU A 50 -11.75 -21.46 27.92
CA GLU A 50 -11.23 -22.26 29.02
C GLU A 50 -9.69 -22.20 28.96
N GLU A 51 -9.08 -21.59 29.98
CA GLU A 51 -7.64 -21.58 30.20
C GLU A 51 -7.17 -23.01 30.56
N PRO A 52 -6.17 -23.57 29.85
CA PRO A 52 -5.46 -24.75 30.34
C PRO A 52 -4.34 -24.35 31.31
N ASP A 53 -4.36 -25.02 32.46
CA ASP A 53 -3.41 -24.96 33.56
C ASP A 53 -1.93 -25.11 33.14
N ASP A 54 -1.08 -24.35 33.84
CA ASP A 54 0.39 -24.43 33.87
C ASP A 54 0.93 -25.86 33.99
N PRO A 55 2.08 -26.15 33.35
CA PRO A 55 3.06 -26.96 34.06
C PRO A 55 4.53 -26.55 33.85
N VAL A 56 5.16 -26.33 35.02
CA VAL A 56 6.52 -26.69 35.49
C VAL A 56 7.79 -26.04 34.92
N ASP A 57 8.53 -25.49 35.88
CA ASP A 57 9.98 -25.27 35.93
C ASP A 57 10.79 -26.41 35.29
N SER A 58 11.77 -26.04 34.47
CA SER A 58 12.97 -26.86 34.28
C SER A 58 14.23 -25.99 34.31
N ASP A 59 14.89 -26.11 35.45
CA ASP A 59 16.26 -25.76 35.76
C ASP A 59 17.22 -26.56 34.86
N TYR A 60 18.07 -25.88 34.08
CA TYR A 60 19.28 -26.48 33.53
C TYR A 60 20.35 -25.41 33.31
N GLY A 61 21.32 -25.38 34.22
CA GLY A 61 22.54 -24.60 34.08
C GLY A 61 23.37 -25.05 32.87
N SER A 62 24.10 -24.10 32.30
CA SER A 62 25.23 -24.41 31.43
C SER A 62 26.32 -23.37 31.68
N ASP A 63 27.31 -23.81 32.45
CA ASP A 63 28.63 -23.21 32.47
C ASP A 63 29.30 -23.51 31.14
N ASP A 64 29.79 -22.49 30.43
CA ASP A 64 30.96 -22.68 29.57
C ASP A 64 31.79 -21.40 29.52
N ALA A 65 33.02 -21.54 30.01
CA ALA A 65 34.04 -20.52 30.01
C ALA A 65 34.92 -20.74 28.77
N SER A 66 35.01 -19.74 27.91
CA SER A 66 36.01 -19.71 26.85
C SER A 66 36.81 -18.42 26.92
N GLU A 67 38.00 -18.55 27.53
CA GLU A 67 39.09 -17.59 27.40
C GLU A 67 39.83 -17.90 26.10
N GLY A 68 39.92 -16.93 25.19
CA GLY A 68 40.56 -17.08 23.89
C GLY A 68 41.04 -15.74 23.35
N SER A 69 42.24 -15.36 23.78
CA SER A 69 43.08 -14.27 23.26
C SER A 69 43.42 -14.48 21.78
N LEU A 70 43.33 -13.43 20.96
CA LEU A 70 44.27 -13.14 19.86
C LEU A 70 44.35 -11.63 19.60
N ASP A 71 45.55 -11.10 19.78
CA ASP A 71 46.01 -9.79 19.31
C ASP A 71 46.24 -9.80 17.79
N ASP A 72 46.31 -8.60 17.23
CA ASP A 72 47.14 -8.18 16.07
C ASP A 72 46.46 -7.92 14.70
N THR A 73 46.23 -6.62 14.50
CA THR A 73 46.41 -5.77 13.32
C THR A 73 46.05 -6.24 11.90
N SER A 74 45.10 -5.51 11.29
CA SER A 74 45.26 -5.00 9.93
C SER A 74 44.29 -3.85 9.66
N ASP A 75 44.88 -2.70 9.38
CA ASP A 75 44.32 -1.47 8.82
C ASP A 75 43.60 -1.81 7.49
N ASP A 76 42.28 -1.67 7.44
CA ASP A 76 41.54 -1.58 6.17
C ASP A 76 40.60 -0.39 6.22
N SER A 77 40.89 0.58 5.36
CA SER A 77 40.08 1.76 5.12
C SER A 77 38.82 1.36 4.36
N GLY A 78 37.81 0.91 5.09
CA GLY A 78 36.49 0.57 4.57
C GLY A 78 35.44 1.46 5.22
N ALA A 79 34.97 2.44 4.45
CA ALA A 79 33.73 3.19 4.59
C ALA A 79 33.05 3.19 5.98
N ASP A 80 32.94 4.40 6.54
CA ASP A 80 31.99 4.81 7.57
C ASP A 80 30.54 4.52 7.06
N PHE A 81 30.16 3.24 7.05
CA PHE A 81 28.76 2.83 7.08
C PHE A 81 28.35 3.08 8.50
N GLU A 82 27.63 4.17 8.67
CA GLU A 82 26.95 4.53 9.89
C GLU A 82 26.43 3.26 10.57
N ASP A 83 26.77 3.15 11.84
CA ASP A 83 26.20 2.26 12.83
C ASP A 83 24.67 2.21 12.64
N ASP A 84 24.22 1.32 11.74
CA ASP A 84 22.86 0.77 11.64
C ASP A 84 22.69 -0.08 12.90
N SER A 85 22.77 0.56 14.05
CA SER A 85 22.29 0.03 15.30
C SER A 85 20.89 -0.44 14.98
N ASP A 86 20.72 -1.76 14.98
CA ASP A 86 19.49 -2.52 14.76
C ASP A 86 18.43 -1.95 15.71
N THR A 87 17.88 -0.80 15.33
CA THR A 87 16.88 -0.12 16.12
C THR A 87 15.68 -0.96 15.82
N ILE A 88 15.41 -1.92 16.73
CA ILE A 88 14.31 -2.87 16.64
C ILE A 88 13.05 -2.02 16.59
N TRP A 89 12.63 -1.70 15.37
CA TRP A 89 11.42 -0.97 15.13
C TRP A 89 10.28 -1.92 15.48
N VAL A 90 9.61 -1.64 16.59
CA VAL A 90 8.47 -2.43 17.04
C VAL A 90 7.23 -1.83 16.40
N ALA A 91 6.59 -2.63 15.57
CA ALA A 91 5.36 -2.25 14.92
C ALA A 91 4.22 -2.09 15.96
N SER A 92 3.81 -0.85 16.25
CA SER A 92 2.51 -0.52 16.83
C SER A 92 1.34 -1.30 16.20
N THR A 93 0.47 -1.85 17.05
CA THR A 93 -0.74 -2.53 16.63
C THR A 93 -1.72 -1.56 15.98
N ILE A 94 -2.08 -1.80 14.71
CA ILE A 94 -3.10 -1.03 13.99
C ILE A 94 -4.47 -1.31 14.60
N ARG A 95 -5.24 -0.28 14.94
CA ARG A 95 -6.67 -0.43 15.32
C ARG A 95 -7.57 0.08 14.20
N PRO A 96 -8.86 -0.30 14.16
CA PRO A 96 -9.78 0.17 13.12
C PRO A 96 -9.88 1.70 13.03
N VAL A 97 -9.94 2.38 14.18
CA VAL A 97 -10.03 3.85 14.28
C VAL A 97 -8.82 4.58 13.70
N ASP A 98 -7.68 3.91 13.69
CA ASP A 98 -6.42 4.46 13.23
C ASP A 98 -6.37 4.60 11.70
N LEU A 99 -7.29 3.93 11.00
CA LEU A 99 -7.37 3.87 9.53
C LEU A 99 -8.37 4.86 8.95
N ASP A 100 -9.05 5.65 9.78
CA ASP A 100 -10.05 6.65 9.34
C ASP A 100 -9.43 7.94 8.77
N TYR A 101 -8.09 8.00 8.64
CA TYR A 101 -7.41 9.11 7.98
C TYR A 101 -7.54 9.02 6.45
N THR A 102 -8.13 10.06 5.85
CA THR A 102 -8.50 10.08 4.43
C THR A 102 -7.50 10.87 3.58
N ILE A 103 -6.73 10.17 2.74
CA ILE A 103 -5.89 10.81 1.70
C ILE A 103 -6.73 11.58 0.69
N HIS A 104 -8.05 11.37 0.61
CA HIS A 104 -8.96 12.20 -0.19
C HIS A 104 -8.81 13.72 0.06
N LYS A 105 -8.21 14.14 1.20
CA LYS A 105 -7.86 15.54 1.46
C LYS A 105 -6.55 16.00 0.81
N LEU A 106 -5.64 15.08 0.53
CA LEU A 106 -4.30 15.31 0.00
C LEU A 106 -4.23 15.10 -1.52
N LEU A 107 -5.03 14.19 -2.08
CA LEU A 107 -5.10 13.93 -3.52
C LEU A 107 -6.56 13.94 -4.03
N PRO A 108 -6.81 14.47 -5.24
CA PRO A 108 -8.09 14.30 -5.95
C PRO A 108 -8.45 12.83 -6.18
N GLN A 109 -9.75 12.55 -6.34
CA GLN A 109 -10.25 11.18 -6.57
C GLN A 109 -9.70 10.58 -7.86
N GLU A 110 -9.58 11.38 -8.92
CA GLU A 110 -9.07 10.92 -10.21
C GLU A 110 -7.62 10.45 -10.11
N GLU A 111 -6.80 11.14 -9.30
CA GLU A 111 -5.42 10.72 -9.04
C GLU A 111 -5.37 9.42 -8.24
N HIS A 112 -6.31 9.22 -7.33
CA HIS A 112 -6.44 7.96 -6.60
C HIS A 112 -6.70 6.78 -7.51
N ASP A 113 -7.65 6.93 -8.44
CA ASP A 113 -8.05 5.89 -9.38
C ASP A 113 -6.88 5.53 -10.31
N ILE A 114 -6.15 6.54 -10.81
CA ILE A 114 -4.96 6.34 -11.64
C ILE A 114 -3.88 5.55 -10.88
N LEU A 115 -3.61 5.90 -9.63
CA LEU A 115 -2.60 5.22 -8.83
C LEU A 115 -3.04 3.79 -8.44
N ASP A 116 -4.33 3.58 -8.18
CA ASP A 116 -4.87 2.25 -7.88
C ASP A 116 -4.75 1.33 -9.10
N ASP A 117 -5.12 1.81 -10.28
CA ASP A 117 -4.92 1.09 -11.54
C ASP A 117 -3.44 0.82 -11.81
N PHE A 118 -2.57 1.78 -11.48
CA PHE A 118 -1.13 1.60 -11.62
C PHE A 118 -0.57 0.50 -10.72
N VAL A 119 -1.02 0.41 -9.46
CA VAL A 119 -0.65 -0.70 -8.55
C VAL A 119 -1.10 -2.05 -9.13
N VAL A 120 -2.35 -2.13 -9.61
CA VAL A 120 -2.88 -3.36 -10.24
C VAL A 120 -2.05 -3.75 -11.45
N HIS A 121 -1.72 -2.78 -12.29
CA HIS A 121 -0.92 -2.99 -13.49
C HIS A 121 0.49 -3.47 -13.16
N LEU A 122 1.17 -2.85 -12.19
CA LEU A 122 2.51 -3.25 -11.77
C LEU A 122 2.54 -4.67 -11.21
N PHE A 123 1.60 -5.01 -10.33
CA PHE A 123 1.53 -6.34 -9.74
C PHE A 123 1.26 -7.40 -10.81
N THR A 124 0.26 -7.18 -11.67
CA THR A 124 -0.10 -8.15 -12.72
C THR A 124 1.03 -8.33 -13.73
N SER A 125 1.76 -7.27 -14.07
CA SER A 125 2.94 -7.36 -14.94
C SER A 125 4.09 -8.15 -14.31
N ALA A 126 4.26 -8.06 -12.99
CA ALA A 126 5.34 -8.77 -12.28
C ALA A 126 5.00 -10.22 -11.89
N LYS A 127 3.74 -10.51 -11.55
CA LYS A 127 3.31 -11.78 -10.95
C LYS A 127 2.32 -12.58 -11.81
N GLY A 128 1.79 -11.97 -12.87
CA GLY A 128 0.91 -12.61 -13.85
C GLY A 128 -0.58 -12.43 -13.58
N TYR A 129 -1.07 -12.83 -12.40
CA TYR A 129 -2.49 -12.73 -12.04
C TYR A 129 -2.73 -11.86 -10.81
N TRP A 130 -3.90 -11.21 -10.76
CA TRP A 130 -4.32 -10.44 -9.60
C TRP A 130 -4.88 -11.39 -8.53
N PRO A 131 -4.46 -11.27 -7.26
CA PRO A 131 -4.82 -12.22 -6.22
C PRO A 131 -6.27 -12.04 -5.76
N SER A 132 -6.84 -13.07 -5.15
CA SER A 132 -8.15 -12.96 -4.50
C SER A 132 -8.01 -12.37 -3.09
N ARG A 133 -9.12 -11.89 -2.54
CA ARG A 133 -9.18 -11.42 -1.14
C ARG A 133 -8.67 -12.48 -0.15
N LEU A 134 -9.04 -13.74 -0.35
CA LEU A 134 -8.68 -14.82 0.58
C LEU A 134 -7.19 -15.16 0.51
N ASP A 135 -6.59 -15.09 -0.69
CA ASP A 135 -5.15 -15.31 -0.85
C ASP A 135 -4.35 -14.29 -0.02
N VAL A 136 -4.76 -13.03 -0.08
CA VAL A 136 -4.11 -11.92 0.64
C VAL A 136 -4.26 -12.05 2.15
N ILE A 137 -5.44 -12.50 2.63
CA ILE A 137 -5.66 -12.69 4.06
C ILE A 137 -4.80 -13.83 4.61
N ASN A 138 -4.65 -14.91 3.84
CA ASN A 138 -3.99 -16.12 4.31
C ASN A 138 -2.46 -16.11 4.09
N ASP A 139 -1.96 -15.35 3.13
CA ASP A 139 -0.54 -15.27 2.79
C ASP A 139 0.06 -13.91 3.18
N VAL A 140 0.85 -13.91 4.26
CA VAL A 140 1.56 -12.73 4.76
C VAL A 140 2.54 -12.18 3.73
N LYS A 141 3.22 -13.04 2.98
CA LYS A 141 4.20 -12.60 1.99
C LYS A 141 3.49 -11.92 0.83
N LEU A 142 2.37 -12.47 0.37
CA LEU A 142 1.54 -11.83 -0.65
C LEU A 142 1.01 -10.48 -0.16
N ALA A 143 0.53 -10.42 1.08
CA ALA A 143 0.09 -9.17 1.69
C ALA A 143 1.22 -8.13 1.75
N SER A 144 2.42 -8.54 2.14
CA SER A 144 3.61 -7.69 2.16
C SER A 144 3.99 -7.18 0.76
N ASP A 145 4.02 -8.06 -0.25
CA ASP A 145 4.32 -7.69 -1.64
C ASP A 145 3.34 -6.60 -2.15
N ILE A 146 2.04 -6.74 -1.89
CA ILE A 146 1.04 -5.75 -2.31
C ILE A 146 1.16 -4.46 -1.49
N LEU A 147 1.31 -4.57 -0.17
CA LEU A 147 1.47 -3.41 0.70
C LEU A 147 2.70 -2.58 0.29
N LEU A 148 3.80 -3.24 -0.08
CA LEU A 148 4.99 -2.59 -0.60
C LEU A 148 4.71 -1.82 -1.90
N LEU A 149 3.95 -2.38 -2.82
CA LEU A 149 3.53 -1.67 -4.03
C LEU A 149 2.66 -0.45 -3.70
N VAL A 150 1.71 -0.61 -2.77
CA VAL A 150 0.84 0.49 -2.33
C VAL A 150 1.70 1.64 -1.78
N VAL A 151 2.62 1.34 -0.87
CA VAL A 151 3.54 2.32 -0.27
C VAL A 151 4.46 2.92 -1.32
N GLY A 152 5.08 2.11 -2.17
CA GLY A 152 5.98 2.55 -3.23
C GLY A 152 5.30 3.36 -4.34
N SER A 153 3.98 3.19 -4.52
CA SER A 153 3.15 3.96 -5.45
C SER A 153 2.60 5.26 -4.84
N ALA A 154 2.94 5.57 -3.59
CA ALA A 154 2.54 6.83 -3.00
C ALA A 154 3.05 8.00 -3.86
N SER A 155 2.21 9.03 -4.00
CA SER A 155 2.58 10.24 -4.74
C SER A 155 3.88 10.83 -4.19
N PRO A 156 4.81 11.35 -5.03
CA PRO A 156 6.03 12.00 -4.54
C PRO A 156 5.75 13.20 -3.61
N ASN A 157 4.54 13.76 -3.68
CA ASN A 157 4.09 14.85 -2.81
C ASN A 157 3.62 14.36 -1.43
N ILE A 158 3.48 13.05 -1.25
CA ILE A 158 3.14 12.40 0.01
C ILE A 158 4.45 12.01 0.70
N PRO A 159 4.88 12.73 1.74
CA PRO A 159 6.08 12.36 2.47
C PRO A 159 5.87 11.02 3.18
N LEU A 160 6.47 9.96 2.65
CA LEU A 160 6.60 8.68 3.35
C LEU A 160 7.63 8.82 4.45
N LYS A 161 7.31 8.26 5.63
CA LYS A 161 8.28 8.23 6.73
C LYS A 161 9.44 7.27 6.44
N PRO A 162 10.62 7.48 7.05
CA PRO A 162 11.81 6.66 6.81
C PRO A 162 11.58 5.17 7.10
N GLU A 163 10.77 4.82 8.08
CA GLU A 163 10.52 3.44 8.54
C GLU A 163 9.85 2.60 7.44
N TRP A 164 9.07 3.23 6.57
CA TRP A 164 8.41 2.59 5.43
C TRP A 164 9.35 2.27 4.27
N ARG A 165 10.55 2.86 4.26
CA ARG A 165 11.60 2.55 3.29
C ARG A 165 12.29 1.22 3.60
N ILE A 166 12.16 0.74 4.83
CA ILE A 166 12.73 -0.51 5.30
C ILE A 166 11.75 -1.65 5.01
N LEU A 167 12.10 -2.53 4.06
CA LEU A 167 11.25 -3.63 3.62
C LEU A 167 10.81 -4.55 4.77
N LYS A 168 11.71 -4.78 5.75
CA LYS A 168 11.41 -5.60 6.93
C LYS A 168 10.24 -5.04 7.73
N ASN A 169 10.17 -3.72 7.90
CA ASN A 169 9.10 -3.07 8.66
C ASN A 169 7.74 -3.23 7.95
N VAL A 170 7.72 -3.11 6.63
CA VAL A 170 6.52 -3.34 5.81
C VAL A 170 6.04 -4.79 5.93
N ALA A 171 6.97 -5.77 6.01
CA ALA A 171 6.63 -7.16 6.22
C ALA A 171 6.01 -7.41 7.61
N VAL A 172 6.58 -6.84 8.68
CA VAL A 172 6.04 -6.95 10.04
C VAL A 172 4.62 -6.37 10.11
N LEU A 173 4.35 -5.27 9.41
CA LEU A 173 2.99 -4.71 9.33
C LEU A 173 2.01 -5.67 8.65
N ALA A 174 2.45 -6.33 7.58
CA ALA A 174 1.64 -7.31 6.86
C ALA A 174 1.32 -8.57 7.68
N GLU A 175 2.00 -8.81 8.80
CA GLU A 175 1.63 -9.89 9.74
C GLU A 175 0.34 -9.57 10.51
N GLN A 176 -0.01 -8.29 10.65
CA GLN A 176 -1.19 -7.89 11.41
C GLN A 176 -2.49 -8.29 10.70
N ASP A 177 -3.32 -9.10 11.37
CA ASP A 177 -4.58 -9.61 10.82
C ASP A 177 -5.52 -8.53 10.32
N ILE A 178 -5.62 -7.43 11.07
CA ILE A 178 -6.45 -6.29 10.68
C ILE A 178 -5.98 -5.70 9.36
N LEU A 179 -4.67 -5.55 9.17
CA LEU A 179 -4.11 -4.99 7.95
C LEU A 179 -4.33 -5.93 6.76
N ARG A 180 -4.12 -7.23 6.95
CA ARG A 180 -4.38 -8.23 5.91
C ARG A 180 -5.85 -8.27 5.49
N ARG A 181 -6.78 -8.15 6.44
CA ARG A 181 -8.21 -8.06 6.15
C ARG A 181 -8.56 -6.83 5.32
N LEU A 182 -7.99 -5.67 5.68
CA LEU A 182 -8.19 -4.43 4.94
C LEU A 182 -7.58 -4.50 3.54
N LEU A 183 -6.36 -5.00 3.44
CA LEU A 183 -5.69 -5.23 2.17
C LEU A 183 -6.48 -6.18 1.28
N GLY A 184 -7.02 -7.26 1.84
CA GLY A 184 -7.91 -8.17 1.13
C GLY A 184 -9.18 -7.48 0.61
N MET A 185 -9.78 -6.57 1.39
CA MET A 185 -10.93 -5.78 0.94
C MET A 185 -10.56 -4.79 -0.17
N SER A 186 -9.41 -4.11 -0.03
CA SER A 186 -8.86 -3.23 -1.06
C SER A 186 -8.53 -3.99 -2.34
N VAL A 187 -8.02 -5.22 -2.26
CA VAL A 187 -7.74 -6.07 -3.42
C VAL A 187 -9.02 -6.48 -4.14
N LEU A 188 -10.10 -6.78 -3.39
CA LEU A 188 -11.42 -7.07 -3.95
C LEU A 188 -11.99 -5.88 -4.72
N GLY A 189 -11.92 -4.68 -4.12
CA GLY A 189 -12.41 -3.45 -4.74
C GLY A 189 -11.42 -2.75 -5.68
N LYS A 190 -10.19 -3.29 -5.79
CA LYS A 190 -9.03 -2.62 -6.41
C LYS A 190 -8.86 -1.16 -5.95
N SER A 191 -9.10 -0.91 -4.67
CA SER A 191 -9.15 0.43 -4.07
C SER A 191 -8.12 0.55 -2.94
N PHE A 192 -6.98 1.15 -3.24
CA PHE A 192 -5.82 1.25 -2.34
C PHE A 192 -5.64 2.65 -1.75
N SER A 193 -6.49 3.59 -2.12
CA SER A 193 -6.50 4.97 -1.61
C SER A 193 -6.39 5.07 -0.09
N LYS A 194 -7.12 4.23 0.65
CA LYS A 194 -7.06 4.20 2.13
C LYS A 194 -5.74 3.64 2.65
N LEU A 195 -5.20 2.58 2.05
CA LEU A 195 -3.98 1.93 2.54
C LEU A 195 -2.72 2.77 2.33
N ARG A 196 -2.70 3.61 1.30
CA ARG A 196 -1.64 4.61 1.14
C ARG A 196 -1.55 5.56 2.35
N SER A 197 -2.62 5.67 3.17
CA SER A 197 -2.66 6.60 4.29
C SER A 197 -1.88 6.09 5.50
N LEU A 198 -1.63 4.78 5.55
CA LEU A 198 -0.83 4.14 6.58
C LEU A 198 0.57 4.75 6.70
N GLY A 199 1.16 5.18 5.59
CA GLY A 199 2.45 5.89 5.57
C GLY A 199 2.47 7.14 6.46
N PHE A 200 1.32 7.78 6.68
CA PHE A 200 1.17 8.96 7.53
C PHE A 200 0.83 8.61 8.99
N TRP A 201 0.15 7.49 9.21
CA TRP A 201 -0.44 7.16 10.52
C TRP A 201 0.58 6.79 11.59
N TYR A 202 1.72 6.19 11.21
CA TYR A 202 2.62 5.48 12.13
C TYR A 202 3.48 6.39 13.03
N GLU A 203 2.83 7.30 13.77
CA GLU A 203 3.29 8.27 14.78
C GLU A 203 3.38 9.75 14.34
N GLY A 204 2.24 10.42 14.33
CA GLY A 204 2.18 11.86 14.59
C GLY A 204 2.02 12.78 13.37
N TYR A 205 0.77 13.17 13.13
CA TYR A 205 0.39 14.58 12.92
C TYR A 205 -0.87 14.87 13.74
#